data_AF-A0A531K4M8-F1
#
_entry.id   AF-A0A531K4M8-F1
#
_cell.length_a   1.000
_cell.length_b   1.000
_cell.length_c   1.000
_cell.angle_alpha   90.00
_cell.angle_beta   90.00
_cell.angle_gamma   90.00
#
_symmetry.space_group_name_H-M   'P 1'
#
loop_
_entity.id
_entity.type
_entity.pdbx_description
1 polymer ?
#
loop_
_entity_poly.entity_id
_entity_poly.type
_entity_poly.pdbx_seq_one_letter_code
_entity_poly.pdbx_strand_id
1 'polypeptide(L)'
;MNRTPELEAMMSADETAVSNKNAKRNQLLGGAALLIGGVVAAYFVLATPTETARGTTEGDEEFRTTTFRPPSFVREEEKPEPQPEPDVINIPPPPEPVQERVDTTTFNVPPPPEVVQAPPTDPAAAPPPEEFPERYRSKLISLDTAREEEDAGGLGGADGNGLSVAGEDRNSKFLAAASSLADRSAKAKQIKRIDALVPEGTLIPGILETAIVSDLPGQI
;
A
#
# COMPACT_ATOMS: atom_id res chain seq x y z
N MET A 1 47.88 -27.03 11.40
CA MET A 1 48.32 -25.98 10.45
C MET A 1 48.72 -24.78 11.27
N ASN A 2 50.02 -24.52 11.40
CA ASN A 2 50.54 -23.41 12.19
C ASN A 2 50.41 -22.13 11.35
N ARG A 3 49.68 -21.14 11.87
CA ARG A 3 49.46 -19.86 11.17
C ARG A 3 50.67 -18.96 11.38
N THR A 4 50.98 -18.15 10.38
CA THR A 4 52.10 -17.20 10.42
C THR A 4 51.79 -16.04 11.38
N PRO A 5 52.78 -15.53 12.12
CA PRO A 5 52.60 -14.52 13.16
C PRO A 5 51.97 -13.21 12.65
N GLU A 6 52.23 -12.85 11.38
CA GLU A 6 51.64 -11.69 10.71
C GLU A 6 50.11 -11.78 10.58
N LEU A 7 49.58 -12.99 10.37
CA LEU A 7 48.14 -13.25 10.25
C LEU A 7 47.43 -13.16 11.60
N GLU A 8 48.13 -13.47 12.68
CA GLU A 8 47.62 -13.35 14.05
C GLU A 8 47.62 -11.88 14.50
N ALA A 9 48.65 -11.12 14.14
CA ALA A 9 48.72 -9.68 14.39
C ALA A 9 47.60 -8.91 13.64
N MET A 10 47.35 -9.21 12.35
CA MET A 10 46.26 -8.57 11.60
C MET A 10 44.87 -8.90 12.16
N MET A 11 44.66 -10.10 12.70
CA MET A 11 43.39 -10.45 13.35
C MET A 11 43.23 -9.82 14.73
N SER A 12 44.32 -9.65 15.49
CA SER A 12 44.29 -8.97 16.79
C SER A 12 43.98 -7.47 16.68
N ALA A 13 44.34 -6.84 15.55
CA ALA A 13 44.02 -5.44 15.27
C ALA A 13 42.53 -5.19 14.99
N ASP A 14 41.80 -6.24 14.60
CA ASP A 14 40.34 -6.21 14.34
C ASP A 14 39.53 -6.64 15.57
N GLU A 15 40.21 -6.95 16.69
CA GLU A 15 39.58 -7.39 17.92
C GLU A 15 39.09 -6.17 18.73
N THR A 16 37.81 -5.87 18.57
CA THR A 16 37.14 -4.81 19.33
C THR A 16 37.18 -5.12 20.84
N ALA A 17 37.50 -4.12 21.67
CA ALA A 17 37.75 -4.27 23.10
C ALA A 17 36.54 -4.78 23.93
N VAL A 18 35.36 -4.93 23.31
CA VAL A 18 34.14 -5.43 23.94
C VAL A 18 33.56 -6.55 23.06
N SER A 19 34.22 -7.71 23.02
CA SER A 19 33.68 -8.92 22.37
C SER A 19 33.13 -9.90 23.41
N ASN A 20 31.88 -10.32 23.25
CA ASN A 20 31.27 -11.31 24.14
C ASN A 20 31.69 -12.72 23.73
N LYS A 21 32.63 -13.31 24.47
CA LYS A 21 33.15 -14.68 24.22
C LYS A 21 32.08 -15.77 24.31
N ASN A 22 30.93 -15.49 24.94
CA ASN A 22 29.82 -16.44 25.08
C ASN A 22 28.80 -16.36 23.92
N ALA A 23 28.96 -15.45 22.97
CA ALA A 23 28.01 -15.26 21.87
C ALA A 23 27.76 -16.56 21.08
N LYS A 24 28.81 -17.30 20.74
CA LYS A 24 28.69 -18.59 20.03
C LYS A 24 27.93 -19.64 20.83
N ARG A 25 28.10 -19.67 22.16
CA ARG A 25 27.40 -20.62 23.04
C ARG A 25 25.91 -20.26 23.15
N ASN A 26 25.60 -18.97 23.26
CA ASN A 26 24.22 -18.50 23.36
C ASN A 26 23.48 -18.69 22.03
N GLN A 27 24.14 -18.49 20.89
CA GLN A 27 23.60 -18.80 19.56
C GLN A 27 23.32 -20.30 19.38
N LEU A 28 24.24 -21.17 19.84
CA LEU A 28 24.02 -22.62 19.81
C LEU A 28 22.83 -23.03 20.69
N LEU A 29 22.69 -22.45 21.89
CA LEU A 29 21.57 -22.72 22.79
C LEU A 29 20.24 -22.23 22.20
N GLY A 30 20.23 -21.03 21.63
CA GLY A 30 19.06 -20.45 20.96
C GLY A 30 18.63 -21.27 19.74
N GLY A 31 19.59 -21.68 18.91
CA GLY A 31 19.33 -22.54 17.75
C GLY A 31 18.76 -23.91 18.14
N ALA A 32 19.29 -24.52 19.21
CA ALA A 32 18.75 -25.78 19.74
C ALA A 32 17.31 -25.61 20.27
N ALA A 33 17.02 -24.52 20.98
CA ALA A 33 15.69 -24.22 21.47
C ALA A 33 14.68 -24.02 20.33
N LEU A 34 15.08 -23.33 19.25
CA LEU A 34 14.25 -23.12 18.06
C LEU A 34 13.92 -24.44 17.37
N LEU A 35 14.91 -25.33 17.20
CA LEU A 35 14.68 -26.66 16.62
C LEU A 35 13.69 -27.49 17.45
N ILE A 36 13.85 -27.49 18.78
CA ILE A 36 12.92 -28.20 19.67
C ILE A 36 11.51 -27.61 19.57
N GLY A 37 11.38 -26.28 19.59
CA GLY A 37 10.10 -25.60 19.43
C GLY A 37 9.42 -25.92 18.10
N GLY A 38 10.18 -25.97 17.01
CA GLY A 38 9.69 -26.36 15.68
C GLY A 38 9.14 -27.78 15.64
N VAL A 39 9.82 -28.73 16.28
CA VAL A 39 9.35 -30.13 16.38
C VAL A 39 8.04 -30.21 17.19
N VAL A 40 7.95 -29.47 18.29
CA VAL A 40 6.72 -29.43 19.11
C VAL A 40 5.55 -28.82 18.32
N ALA A 41 5.78 -27.72 17.61
CA ALA A 41 4.77 -27.09 16.77
C ALA A 41 4.29 -28.04 15.65
N ALA A 42 5.22 -28.73 14.99
CA ALA A 42 4.89 -29.73 13.99
C ALA A 42 4.05 -30.87 14.58
N TYR A 43 4.39 -31.36 15.77
CA TYR A 43 3.58 -32.38 16.45
C TYR A 43 2.14 -31.90 16.68
N PHE A 44 1.92 -30.67 17.14
CA PHE A 44 0.57 -30.14 17.32
C PHE A 44 -0.19 -30.00 16.01
N VAL A 45 0.46 -29.61 14.91
CA VAL A 45 -0.19 -29.52 13.59
C VAL A 45 -0.59 -30.91 13.05
N LEU A 46 0.23 -31.94 13.28
CA LEU A 46 -0.08 -33.30 12.83
C LEU A 46 -1.06 -34.05 13.78
N ALA A 47 -1.02 -33.76 15.08
CA ALA A 47 -1.80 -34.46 16.08
C ALA A 47 -3.19 -33.85 16.31
N THR A 48 -3.46 -32.63 15.83
CA THR A 48 -4.81 -32.04 15.89
C THR A 48 -5.69 -32.63 14.79
N PRO A 49 -6.80 -33.31 15.13
CA PRO A 49 -7.74 -33.79 14.14
C PRO A 49 -8.38 -32.57 13.45
N THR A 50 -8.19 -32.45 12.14
CA THR A 50 -8.90 -31.46 11.33
C THR A 50 -10.35 -31.93 11.20
N GLU A 51 -11.28 -31.24 11.86
CA GLU A 51 -12.71 -31.41 11.56
C GLU A 51 -12.92 -31.07 10.08
N THR A 52 -13.34 -32.06 9.30
CA THR A 52 -13.74 -31.84 7.91
C THR A 52 -14.92 -30.88 7.92
N ALA A 53 -14.76 -29.69 7.35
CA ALA A 53 -15.85 -28.75 7.15
C ALA A 53 -16.99 -29.50 6.44
N ARG A 54 -18.13 -29.67 7.15
CA ARG A 54 -19.32 -30.28 6.57
C ARG A 54 -19.69 -29.47 5.32
N GLY A 55 -19.71 -30.13 4.17
CA GLY A 55 -20.04 -29.49 2.92
C GLY A 55 -21.48 -28.98 2.97
N THR A 56 -21.69 -27.72 2.57
CA THR A 56 -23.01 -27.09 2.40
C THR A 56 -23.89 -27.77 1.34
N THR A 57 -23.41 -28.84 0.70
CA THR A 57 -24.12 -29.62 -0.32
C THR A 57 -24.97 -30.76 0.24
N GLU A 58 -24.86 -31.07 1.54
CA GLU A 58 -25.61 -32.15 2.19
C GLU A 58 -26.87 -31.65 2.92
N GLY A 59 -27.19 -30.36 2.78
CA GLY A 59 -28.47 -29.81 3.21
C GLY A 59 -29.56 -30.15 2.21
N ASP A 60 -30.65 -30.76 2.69
CA ASP A 60 -31.92 -30.98 1.98
C ASP A 60 -32.65 -29.64 1.67
N GLU A 61 -31.95 -28.67 1.09
CA GLU A 61 -32.53 -27.42 0.63
C GLU A 61 -33.13 -27.59 -0.77
N GLU A 62 -34.22 -28.35 -0.85
CA GLU A 62 -35.08 -28.36 -2.03
C GLU A 62 -35.80 -27.01 -2.15
N PHE A 63 -35.21 -26.07 -2.89
CA PHE A 63 -35.88 -24.83 -3.28
C PHE A 63 -37.04 -25.16 -4.24
N ARG A 64 -38.25 -25.34 -3.68
CA ARG A 64 -39.49 -25.32 -4.45
C ARG A 64 -39.78 -23.89 -4.90
N THR A 65 -39.21 -23.51 -6.04
CA THR A 65 -39.59 -22.27 -6.70
C THR A 65 -40.99 -22.46 -7.29
N THR A 66 -41.99 -21.83 -6.68
CA THR A 66 -43.31 -21.73 -7.27
C THR A 66 -43.16 -20.88 -8.54
N THR A 67 -43.08 -21.54 -9.69
CA THR A 67 -43.04 -20.87 -10.98
C THR A 67 -44.40 -20.21 -11.19
N PHE A 68 -44.53 -18.96 -10.77
CA PHE A 68 -45.67 -18.12 -11.06
C PHE A 68 -45.64 -17.82 -12.55
N ARG A 69 -46.57 -18.41 -13.30
CA ARG A 69 -46.78 -18.09 -14.71
C ARG A 69 -47.78 -16.93 -14.76
N PRO A 70 -47.34 -15.68 -14.97
CA PRO A 70 -48.27 -14.57 -15.05
C PRO A 70 -49.24 -14.79 -16.22
N PRO A 71 -50.49 -14.32 -16.12
CA PRO A 71 -51.42 -14.35 -17.24
C PRO A 71 -50.79 -13.59 -18.42
N SER A 72 -50.82 -14.20 -19.60
CA SER A 72 -50.42 -13.51 -20.82
C SER A 72 -51.40 -12.38 -21.07
N PHE A 73 -50.98 -11.14 -20.81
CA PHE A 73 -51.68 -9.96 -21.27
C PHE A 73 -51.57 -9.94 -22.81
N VAL A 74 -52.48 -10.63 -23.48
CA VAL A 74 -52.76 -10.34 -24.88
C VAL A 74 -53.49 -9.00 -24.87
N ARG A 75 -52.73 -7.92 -24.94
CA ARG A 75 -53.26 -6.61 -25.26
C ARG A 75 -53.77 -6.75 -26.69
N GLU A 76 -55.07 -6.56 -26.92
CA GLU A 76 -55.58 -6.38 -28.29
C GLU A 76 -54.67 -5.34 -28.94
N GLU A 77 -53.99 -5.72 -30.03
CA GLU A 77 -53.15 -4.78 -30.76
C GLU A 77 -54.07 -3.68 -31.28
N GLU A 78 -54.11 -2.54 -30.58
CA GLU A 78 -54.58 -1.29 -31.15
C GLU A 78 -53.66 -1.02 -32.35
N LYS A 79 -54.21 -1.34 -33.52
CA LYS A 79 -53.59 -1.08 -34.81
C LYS A 79 -53.18 0.39 -34.84
N PRO A 80 -51.87 0.71 -34.91
CA PRO A 80 -51.43 2.08 -34.86
C PRO A 80 -51.99 2.82 -36.08
N GLU A 81 -52.64 3.97 -35.82
CA GLU A 81 -53.03 4.87 -36.90
C GLU A 81 -51.75 5.33 -37.64
N PRO A 82 -51.78 5.41 -38.98
CA PRO A 82 -50.61 5.81 -39.75
C PRO A 82 -50.19 7.23 -39.35
N GLN A 83 -48.95 7.35 -38.88
CA GLN A 83 -48.34 8.63 -38.56
C GLN A 83 -48.24 9.47 -39.85
N PRO A 84 -48.59 10.77 -39.83
CA PRO A 84 -48.35 11.65 -40.96
C PRO A 84 -46.86 11.76 -41.24
N GLU A 85 -46.48 11.76 -42.52
CA GLU A 85 -45.09 11.87 -42.95
C GLU A 85 -44.48 13.19 -42.44
N PRO A 86 -43.26 13.17 -41.87
CA PRO A 86 -42.63 14.38 -41.36
C PRO A 86 -42.27 15.31 -42.52
N ASP A 87 -42.66 16.58 -42.41
CA ASP A 87 -42.19 17.63 -43.32
C ASP A 87 -40.67 17.73 -43.24
N VAL A 88 -40.02 17.43 -44.37
CA VAL A 88 -38.57 17.50 -44.52
C VAL A 88 -38.13 18.97 -44.45
N ILE A 89 -37.68 19.39 -43.27
CA ILE A 89 -37.06 20.70 -43.07
C ILE A 89 -35.68 20.67 -43.75
N ASN A 90 -35.54 21.40 -44.85
CA ASN A 90 -34.24 21.64 -45.50
C ASN A 90 -33.38 22.53 -44.61
N ILE A 91 -32.39 21.93 -43.96
CA ILE A 91 -31.36 22.66 -43.21
C ILE A 91 -30.40 23.27 -44.24
N PRO A 92 -30.12 24.58 -44.22
CA PRO A 92 -29.14 25.18 -45.11
C PRO A 92 -27.75 24.56 -44.86
N PRO A 93 -26.91 24.43 -45.91
CA PRO A 93 -25.60 23.81 -45.77
C PRO A 93 -24.76 24.55 -44.70
N PRO A 94 -24.05 23.82 -43.83
CA PRO A 94 -23.23 24.42 -42.79
C PRO A 94 -22.22 25.43 -43.36
N PRO A 95 -21.97 26.56 -42.68
CA PRO A 95 -20.94 27.51 -43.10
C PRO A 95 -19.57 26.82 -43.10
N GLU A 96 -18.74 27.18 -44.08
CA GLU A 96 -17.38 26.65 -44.22
C GLU A 96 -16.57 26.88 -42.92
N PRO A 97 -15.76 25.89 -42.49
CA PRO A 97 -14.97 26.03 -41.28
C PRO A 97 -13.99 27.21 -41.44
N VAL A 98 -14.13 28.19 -40.56
CA VAL A 98 -13.17 29.28 -40.44
C VAL A 98 -11.85 28.66 -39.99
N GLN A 99 -10.85 28.67 -40.85
CA GLN A 99 -9.50 28.26 -40.47
C GLN A 99 -8.98 29.24 -39.43
N GLU A 100 -8.86 28.79 -38.19
CA GLU A 100 -8.17 29.52 -37.14
C GLU A 100 -6.72 29.71 -37.58
N ARG A 101 -6.33 30.97 -37.79
CA ARG A 101 -4.94 31.34 -37.96
C ARG A 101 -4.25 31.10 -36.63
N VAL A 102 -3.50 30.00 -36.56
CA VAL A 102 -2.64 29.70 -35.43
C VAL A 102 -1.50 30.73 -35.46
N ASP A 103 -1.54 31.72 -34.57
CA ASP A 103 -0.42 32.63 -34.35
C ASP A 103 0.71 31.84 -33.67
N THR A 104 1.59 31.25 -34.48
CA THR A 104 2.85 30.67 -33.99
C THR A 104 3.84 31.80 -33.70
N THR A 105 3.57 32.57 -32.65
CA THR A 105 4.57 33.48 -32.09
C THR A 105 5.60 32.63 -31.35
N THR A 106 6.76 32.42 -31.99
CA THR A 106 7.92 31.79 -31.37
C THR A 106 8.35 32.61 -30.15
N PHE A 107 8.11 32.05 -28.97
CA PHE A 107 8.57 32.60 -27.70
C PHE A 107 10.10 32.43 -27.61
N ASN A 108 10.83 33.53 -27.78
CA ASN A 108 12.29 33.55 -27.60
C ASN A 108 12.59 33.59 -26.10
N VAL A 109 12.92 32.42 -25.53
CA VAL A 109 13.40 32.30 -24.14
C VAL A 109 14.86 32.76 -24.12
N PRO A 110 15.20 33.83 -23.37
CA PRO A 110 16.59 34.23 -23.21
C PRO A 110 17.37 33.10 -22.52
N PRO A 111 18.63 32.85 -22.93
CA PRO A 111 19.45 31.84 -22.29
C PRO A 111 19.63 32.16 -20.80
N PRO A 112 19.64 31.14 -19.93
CA PRO A 112 19.87 31.33 -18.51
C PRO A 112 21.24 31.98 -18.27
N PRO A 113 21.36 32.85 -17.25
CA PRO A 113 22.63 33.49 -16.94
C PRO A 113 23.69 32.45 -16.60
N GLU A 114 24.90 32.62 -17.15
CA GLU A 114 26.04 31.78 -16.84
C GLU A 114 26.33 31.81 -15.35
N VAL A 115 26.37 30.62 -14.75
CA VAL A 115 26.76 30.44 -13.35
C VAL A 115 28.22 30.89 -13.23
N VAL A 116 28.43 32.04 -12.60
CA VAL A 116 29.75 32.51 -12.21
C VAL A 116 30.33 31.47 -11.26
N GLN A 117 31.24 30.63 -11.77
CA GLN A 117 32.10 29.84 -10.91
C GLN A 117 32.92 30.82 -10.06
N ALA A 118 32.69 30.76 -8.75
CA ALA A 118 33.57 31.41 -7.80
C ALA A 118 35.01 30.94 -8.07
N PRO A 119 36.02 31.83 -7.97
CA PRO A 119 37.40 31.48 -8.22
C PRO A 119 37.83 30.33 -7.31
N PRO A 120 38.74 29.45 -7.76
CA PRO A 120 39.27 28.38 -6.92
C PRO A 120 40.02 29.04 -5.75
N THR A 121 39.44 28.96 -4.56
CA THR A 121 40.16 29.24 -3.32
C THR A 121 41.19 28.13 -3.14
N ASP A 122 42.47 28.50 -3.15
CA ASP A 122 43.57 27.60 -2.81
C ASP A 122 43.28 26.85 -1.49
N PRO A 123 43.72 25.59 -1.34
CA PRO A 123 43.50 24.82 -0.12
C PRO A 123 44.45 25.32 0.97
N ALA A 124 44.14 26.46 1.56
CA ALA A 124 44.70 26.87 2.83
C ALA A 124 44.17 25.91 3.90
N ALA A 125 45.09 25.12 4.46
CA ALA A 125 44.96 24.21 5.59
C ALA A 125 43.60 24.22 6.29
N ALA A 126 42.85 23.11 6.13
CA ALA A 126 41.64 22.87 6.90
C ALA A 126 41.95 23.02 8.41
N PRO A 127 41.21 23.87 9.14
CA PRO A 127 41.34 23.92 10.59
C PRO A 127 41.01 22.54 11.17
N PRO A 128 41.63 22.14 12.31
CA PRO A 128 41.28 20.90 12.98
C PRO A 128 39.77 20.87 13.27
N PRO A 129 39.10 19.72 13.15
CA PRO A 129 37.66 19.63 13.39
C PRO A 129 37.37 20.11 14.81
N GLU A 130 36.52 21.14 14.93
CA GLU A 130 36.01 21.56 16.23
C GLU A 130 35.21 20.41 16.85
N GLU A 131 35.66 19.91 17.99
CA GLU A 131 34.93 18.89 18.73
C GLU A 131 33.60 19.47 19.21
N PHE A 132 32.51 18.85 18.76
CA PHE A 132 31.16 19.31 19.04
C PHE A 132 30.90 19.32 20.56
N PRO A 133 30.55 20.48 21.16
CA PRO A 133 30.43 20.57 22.61
C PRO A 133 29.38 19.63 23.19
N GLU A 134 29.72 18.91 24.26
CA GLU A 134 28.86 17.89 24.87
C GLU A 134 27.49 18.43 25.34
N ARG A 135 27.42 19.72 25.68
CA ARG A 135 26.17 20.43 26.03
C ARG A 135 25.10 20.40 24.93
N TYR A 136 25.50 20.19 23.68
CA TYR A 136 24.58 20.10 22.55
C TYR A 136 24.13 18.66 22.26
N ARG A 137 24.65 17.65 22.96
CA ARG A 137 24.09 16.29 22.88
C ARG A 137 22.75 16.28 23.61
N SER A 138 21.66 16.10 22.86
CA SER A 138 20.35 15.85 23.46
C SER A 138 20.37 14.49 24.18
N LYS A 139 19.63 14.37 25.28
CA LYS A 139 19.38 13.07 25.94
C LYS A 139 18.42 12.17 25.15
N LEU A 140 18.06 12.57 23.93
CA LEU A 140 17.19 11.81 23.04
C LEU A 140 18.01 10.68 22.43
N ILE A 141 17.67 9.46 22.80
CA ILE A 141 18.18 8.25 22.17
C ILE A 141 17.34 8.06 20.89
N SER A 142 17.96 8.28 19.73
CA SER A 142 17.39 7.87 18.45
C SER A 142 17.78 6.40 18.23
N LEU A 143 16.78 5.52 18.14
CA LEU A 143 16.96 4.13 17.75
C LEU A 143 16.68 4.06 16.25
N ASP A 144 17.69 3.70 15.46
CA ASP A 144 17.54 3.39 14.04
C ASP A 144 17.06 1.95 13.90
N THR A 145 15.75 1.78 13.77
CA THR A 145 15.12 0.46 13.59
C THR A 145 15.18 -0.02 12.14
N ALA A 146 15.84 0.69 11.22
CA ALA A 146 15.90 0.30 9.81
C ALA A 146 16.85 -0.88 9.54
N ARG A 147 17.63 -1.33 10.54
CA ARG A 147 18.63 -2.40 10.39
C ARG A 147 18.41 -3.61 11.30
N GLU A 148 17.20 -3.83 11.79
CA GLU A 148 16.82 -5.03 12.55
C GLU A 148 15.71 -5.79 11.82
N GLU A 149 16.07 -6.48 10.73
CA GLU A 149 15.24 -7.58 10.19
C GLU A 149 15.59 -8.94 10.84
N GLU A 150 16.60 -9.01 11.70
CA GLU A 150 16.91 -10.22 12.46
C GLU A 150 17.26 -9.86 13.90
N ASP A 151 16.36 -10.23 14.83
CA ASP A 151 16.62 -10.40 16.26
C ASP A 151 16.59 -9.15 17.17
N ALA A 152 15.39 -8.59 17.41
CA ALA A 152 14.95 -8.16 18.75
C ALA A 152 13.47 -7.75 18.69
N GLY A 153 12.68 -8.20 19.68
CA GLY A 153 11.25 -7.96 19.75
C GLY A 153 10.89 -6.48 19.67
N GLY A 154 10.26 -6.09 18.55
CA GLY A 154 9.51 -4.85 18.47
C GLY A 154 8.48 -4.79 19.59
N LEU A 155 8.28 -3.61 20.17
CA LEU A 155 7.27 -3.35 21.21
C LEU A 155 5.82 -3.51 20.69
N GLY A 156 5.65 -3.93 19.44
CA GLY A 156 4.37 -4.34 18.87
C GLY A 156 4.23 -5.85 18.97
N GLY A 157 3.31 -6.32 19.83
CA GLY A 157 2.89 -7.71 19.82
C GLY A 157 2.40 -8.15 18.44
N ALA A 158 2.52 -9.45 18.16
CA ALA A 158 2.23 -10.08 16.87
C ALA A 158 0.80 -9.89 16.33
N ASP A 159 -0.09 -9.26 17.11
CA ASP A 159 -1.48 -9.01 16.78
C ASP A 159 -1.73 -7.52 16.58
N GLY A 160 -1.21 -6.91 15.50
CA GLY A 160 -1.71 -5.73 14.77
C GLY A 160 -2.28 -4.51 15.51
N ASN A 161 -2.15 -4.42 16.83
CA ASN A 161 -2.71 -3.38 17.66
C ASN A 161 -1.52 -2.50 18.07
N GLY A 162 -1.39 -1.39 17.34
CA GLY A 162 -0.36 -0.39 17.57
C GLY A 162 -0.27 0.03 19.03
N LEU A 163 0.88 0.60 19.39
CA LEU A 163 1.30 1.06 20.72
C LEU A 163 0.12 1.41 21.67
N SER A 164 -0.44 0.41 22.37
CA SER A 164 -1.63 0.61 23.18
C SER A 164 -1.23 1.22 24.52
N VAL A 165 -1.54 2.48 24.74
CA VAL A 165 -1.33 3.16 26.03
C VAL A 165 -2.30 2.59 27.05
N ALA A 166 -1.79 2.04 28.16
CA ALA A 166 -2.62 1.47 29.21
C ALA A 166 -3.32 2.58 30.02
N GLY A 167 -4.63 2.72 29.86
CA GLY A 167 -5.46 3.63 30.65
C GLY A 167 -6.77 4.01 29.97
N GLU A 168 -7.85 4.09 30.75
CA GLU A 168 -9.18 4.52 30.27
C GLU A 168 -9.45 6.02 30.48
N ASP A 169 -8.52 6.73 31.11
CA ASP A 169 -8.61 8.16 31.37
C ASP A 169 -8.54 8.98 30.08
N ARG A 170 -9.00 10.24 30.17
CA ARG A 170 -9.07 11.13 29.00
C ARG A 170 -7.70 11.37 28.37
N ASN A 171 -6.64 11.42 29.17
CA ASN A 171 -5.30 11.69 28.66
C ASN A 171 -4.74 10.45 27.95
N SER A 172 -4.94 9.25 28.50
CA SER A 172 -4.55 8.00 27.82
C SER A 172 -5.33 7.76 26.52
N LYS A 173 -6.63 8.08 26.49
CA LYS A 173 -7.42 8.01 25.24
C LYS A 173 -6.92 8.99 24.18
N PHE A 174 -6.55 10.20 24.58
CA PHE A 174 -5.96 11.19 23.66
C PHE A 174 -4.60 10.72 23.13
N LEU A 175 -3.74 10.19 23.99
CA LEU A 175 -2.43 9.67 23.59
C LEU A 175 -2.54 8.44 22.69
N ALA A 176 -3.49 7.53 22.96
CA ALA A 176 -3.79 6.39 22.10
C ALA A 176 -4.31 6.84 20.72
N ALA A 177 -5.19 7.83 20.67
CA ALA A 177 -5.68 8.39 19.40
C ALA A 177 -4.59 9.14 18.62
N ALA A 178 -3.74 9.90 19.31
CA ALA A 178 -2.63 10.63 18.68
C ALA A 178 -1.54 9.68 18.15
N SER A 179 -1.22 8.61 18.88
CA SER A 179 -0.23 7.61 18.46
C SER A 179 -0.72 6.76 17.28
N SER A 180 -2.00 6.35 17.28
CA SER A 180 -2.60 5.60 16.17
C SER A 180 -2.78 6.41 14.88
N LEU A 181 -2.83 7.75 14.96
CA LEU A 181 -2.92 8.59 13.76
C LEU A 181 -1.65 8.51 12.89
N ALA A 182 -0.49 8.30 13.51
CA ALA A 182 0.80 8.21 12.83
C ALA A 182 1.13 6.81 12.29
N ASP A 183 0.50 5.75 12.80
CA ASP A 183 0.84 4.36 12.50
C ASP A 183 0.11 3.76 11.29
N ARG A 184 -0.44 4.59 10.41
CA ARG A 184 -1.02 4.10 9.15
C ARG A 184 0.09 3.77 8.16
N SER A 185 0.68 2.59 8.31
CA SER A 185 1.57 2.04 7.29
C SER A 185 0.76 1.69 6.03
N ALA A 186 1.20 2.22 4.88
CA ALA A 186 0.64 1.87 3.58
C ALA A 186 1.61 0.92 2.88
N LYS A 187 1.14 -0.29 2.52
CA LYS A 187 1.93 -1.23 1.72
C LYS A 187 1.60 -1.03 0.25
N ALA A 188 2.52 -0.43 -0.50
CA ALA A 188 2.40 -0.35 -1.95
C ALA A 188 2.58 -1.75 -2.56
N LYS A 189 1.64 -2.17 -3.40
CA LYS A 189 1.70 -3.44 -4.12
C LYS A 189 1.48 -3.20 -5.61
N GLN A 190 2.33 -3.79 -6.44
CA GLN A 190 2.14 -3.78 -7.88
C GLN A 190 1.00 -4.73 -8.27
N ILE A 191 0.08 -4.24 -9.10
CA ILE A 191 -1.02 -5.01 -9.66
C ILE A 191 -0.48 -5.81 -10.87
N LYS A 192 -0.62 -7.14 -10.84
CA LYS A 192 -0.04 -8.03 -11.87
C LYS A 192 -0.85 -8.10 -13.17
N ARG A 193 -2.17 -7.94 -13.09
CA ARG A 193 -3.09 -8.07 -14.23
C ARG A 193 -3.77 -6.74 -14.52
N ILE A 194 -3.03 -5.83 -15.15
CA ILE A 194 -3.55 -4.51 -15.57
C ILE A 194 -4.39 -4.61 -16.84
N ASP A 195 -4.22 -5.69 -17.61
CA ASP A 195 -4.93 -5.99 -18.85
C ASP A 195 -6.43 -6.28 -18.64
N ALA A 196 -6.77 -6.80 -17.47
CA ALA A 196 -8.12 -7.25 -17.12
C ALA A 196 -8.71 -6.53 -15.90
N LEU A 197 -8.07 -5.44 -15.44
CA LEU A 197 -8.51 -4.67 -14.29
C LEU A 197 -8.95 -3.27 -14.73
N VAL A 198 -10.22 -2.95 -14.49
CA VAL A 198 -10.70 -1.55 -14.50
C VAL A 198 -10.52 -1.00 -13.09
N PRO A 199 -9.60 -0.05 -12.85
CA PRO A 199 -9.36 0.48 -11.51
C PRO A 199 -10.58 1.28 -11.01
N GLU A 200 -10.71 1.37 -9.68
CA GLU A 200 -11.70 2.26 -9.09
C GLU A 200 -11.48 3.70 -9.53
N GLY A 201 -12.56 4.48 -9.63
CA GLY A 201 -12.51 5.84 -10.15
C GLY A 201 -12.49 5.95 -11.68
N THR A 202 -12.47 4.82 -12.42
CA THR A 202 -12.68 4.85 -13.88
C THR A 202 -14.11 5.29 -14.19
N LEU A 203 -14.27 6.34 -15.01
CA LEU A 203 -15.56 6.82 -15.46
C LEU A 203 -16.06 5.99 -16.66
N ILE A 204 -17.27 5.46 -16.56
CA ILE A 204 -17.93 4.73 -17.65
C ILE A 204 -18.94 5.68 -18.30
N PRO A 205 -18.70 6.15 -19.53
CA PRO A 205 -19.67 6.97 -20.23
C PRO A 205 -20.89 6.10 -20.61
N GLY A 206 -22.08 6.60 -20.31
CA GLY A 206 -23.34 5.93 -20.63
C GLY A 206 -24.43 6.94 -20.93
N ILE A 207 -25.42 6.51 -21.72
CA ILE A 207 -26.67 7.22 -21.93
C ILE A 207 -27.79 6.41 -21.27
N LEU A 208 -28.78 7.10 -20.72
CA LEU A 208 -29.93 6.43 -20.10
C LEU A 208 -30.97 6.10 -21.17
N GLU A 209 -31.45 4.86 -21.17
CA GLU A 209 -32.60 4.46 -21.98
C GLU A 209 -33.91 4.89 -21.31
N THR A 210 -33.97 4.79 -19.98
CA THR A 210 -35.17 5.07 -19.18
C THR A 210 -35.08 6.45 -18.50
N ALA A 211 -36.22 7.15 -18.40
CA ALA A 211 -36.31 8.38 -17.63
C ALA A 211 -36.34 8.07 -16.13
N ILE A 212 -35.50 8.75 -15.35
CA ILE A 212 -35.41 8.52 -13.91
C ILE A 212 -36.49 9.32 -13.17
N VAL A 213 -37.27 8.63 -12.34
CA VAL A 213 -38.21 9.23 -11.38
C VAL A 213 -37.87 8.72 -9.99
N SER A 214 -37.54 9.63 -9.07
CA SER A 214 -37.09 9.28 -7.72
C SER A 214 -38.22 9.01 -6.72
N ASP A 215 -39.48 9.01 -7.18
CA ASP A 215 -40.67 8.87 -6.32
C ASP A 215 -40.84 7.44 -5.80
N LEU A 216 -40.57 6.45 -6.65
CA LEU A 216 -40.57 5.04 -6.26
C LEU A 216 -39.19 4.42 -6.49
N PRO A 217 -38.72 3.53 -5.59
CA PRO A 217 -37.51 2.77 -5.81
C PRO A 217 -37.68 1.82 -7.00
N GLY A 218 -36.68 1.74 -7.87
CA GLY A 218 -36.72 0.96 -9.10
C GLY A 218 -35.34 0.73 -9.71
N GLN A 219 -35.32 0.05 -10.86
CA GLN A 219 -34.10 -0.21 -11.63
C GLN A 219 -33.89 0.90 -12.68
N ILE A 220 -32.62 1.15 -13.01
CA ILE A 220 -32.16 2.05 -14.08
C ILE A 220 -31.30 1.27 -15.07
#